data_AF-A0A969M7H4-F1
#
_entry.id   AF-A0A969M7H4-F1
#
_cell.length_a   1.000
_cell.length_b   1.000
_cell.length_c   1.000
_cell.angle_alpha   90.00
_cell.angle_beta   90.00
_cell.angle_gamma   90.00
#
_symmetry.space_group_name_H-M   'P 1'
#
loop_
_entity.id
_entity.type
_entity.pdbx_description
1 polymer ?
#
loop_
_entity_poly.entity_id
_entity_poly.type
_entity_poly.pdbx_seq_one_letter_code
_entity_poly.pdbx_strand_id
1 'polypeptide(L)'
;MDLSTLAAQNRIQAELLRMAQQHRFRPNAATIEPIPVHTDIASRVSTTRETVARVLNDLARKGIVERSKGALVIHDLKRLTAMVSDVRG
;
A
#
# COMPACT_ATOMS: atom_id res chain seq x y z
N MET A 1 -7.83 -19.21 6.91
CA MET A 1 -7.00 -18.18 6.25
C MET A 1 -5.59 -18.37 6.74
N ASP A 2 -4.63 -18.47 5.83
CA ASP A 2 -3.21 -18.67 6.18
C ASP A 2 -2.63 -17.38 6.82
N LEU A 3 -2.04 -17.52 8.01
CA LEU A 3 -1.45 -16.41 8.78
C LEU A 3 -0.33 -15.71 8.00
N SER A 4 0.38 -16.45 7.14
CA SER A 4 1.48 -15.94 6.33
C SER A 4 1.00 -14.95 5.27
N THR A 5 -0.17 -15.21 4.66
CA THR A 5 -0.78 -14.33 3.65
C THR A 5 -1.26 -13.02 4.27
N LEU A 6 -1.90 -13.08 5.45
CA LEU A 6 -2.34 -11.89 6.17
C LEU A 6 -1.15 -11.03 6.63
N ALA A 7 -0.10 -11.68 7.15
CA ALA A 7 1.13 -11.00 7.54
C ALA A 7 1.85 -10.35 6.34
N ALA A 8 1.85 -11.00 5.16
CA ALA A 8 2.40 -10.41 3.94
C ALA A 8 1.60 -9.19 3.47
N GLN A 9 0.27 -9.29 3.46
CA GLN A 9 -0.61 -8.18 3.10
C GLN A 9 -0.42 -6.97 4.02
N ASN A 10 -0.37 -7.19 5.33
CA ASN A 10 -0.16 -6.11 6.29
C ASN A 10 1.19 -5.41 6.09
N ARG A 11 2.28 -6.17 5.86
CA ARG A 11 3.59 -5.58 5.59
C ARG A 11 3.59 -4.71 4.33
N ILE A 12 2.90 -5.14 3.26
CA ILE A 12 2.76 -4.35 2.03
C ILE A 12 2.00 -3.04 2.30
N GLN A 13 0.87 -3.12 3.02
CA GLN A 13 0.07 -1.95 3.36
C GLN A 13 0.84 -0.97 4.26
N ALA A 14 1.63 -1.48 5.21
CA ALA A 14 2.50 -0.68 6.06
C ALA A 14 3.59 0.03 5.26
N GLU A 15 4.20 -0.65 4.27
CA GLU A 15 5.22 -0.01 3.41
C GLU A 15 4.59 1.05 2.50
N LEU A 16 3.40 0.81 1.96
CA LEU A 16 2.66 1.84 1.22
C LEU A 16 2.36 3.05 2.09
N LEU A 17 1.91 2.84 3.33
CA LEU A 17 1.67 3.92 4.27
C LEU A 17 2.96 4.71 4.58
N ARG A 18 4.09 4.01 4.75
CA ARG A 18 5.40 4.63 4.97
C ARG A 18 5.79 5.53 3.78
N MET A 19 5.69 5.01 2.55
CA MET A 19 5.95 5.79 1.34
C MET A 19 5.01 7.00 1.23
N ALA A 20 3.73 6.80 1.56
CA ALA A 20 2.70 7.83 1.50
C ALA A 20 2.94 8.97 2.49
N GLN A 21 3.39 8.66 3.69
CA GLN A 21 3.75 9.64 4.72
C GLN A 21 4.92 10.53 4.27
N GLN A 22 5.86 9.99 3.50
CA GLN A 22 6.97 10.76 2.93
C GLN A 22 6.54 11.69 1.79
N HIS A 23 5.47 11.35 1.07
CA HIS A 23 4.99 12.09 -0.10
C HIS A 23 3.58 12.66 0.12
N ARG A 24 3.29 13.08 1.35
CA ARG A 24 1.97 13.55 1.75
C ARG A 24 1.72 14.95 1.20
N PHE A 25 0.75 15.06 0.30
CA PHE A 25 0.32 16.35 -0.27
C PHE A 25 -0.90 16.96 0.46
N ARG A 26 -1.69 16.13 1.15
CA ARG A 26 -2.91 16.52 1.88
C ARG A 26 -3.07 15.75 3.18
N PRO A 27 -3.93 16.20 4.11
CA PRO A 27 -4.18 15.50 5.37
C PRO A 27 -4.66 14.04 5.19
N ASN A 28 -5.46 13.73 4.17
CA ASN A 28 -5.95 12.36 3.95
C ASN A 28 -5.48 11.72 2.64
N ALA A 29 -4.58 12.37 1.89
CA ALA A 29 -4.14 11.88 0.60
C ALA A 29 -2.63 12.09 0.39
N ALA A 30 -2.04 11.20 -0.38
CA ALA A 30 -0.63 11.24 -0.76
C ALA A 30 -0.46 10.87 -2.23
N THR A 31 0.61 11.35 -2.83
CA THR A 31 0.96 11.04 -4.22
C THR A 31 2.39 10.56 -4.23
N ILE A 32 2.61 9.29 -4.58
CA ILE A 32 3.94 8.69 -4.66
C ILE A 32 4.39 8.77 -6.11
N GLU A 33 5.38 9.63 -6.37
CA GLU A 33 6.01 9.80 -7.69
C GLU A 33 7.52 9.61 -7.56
N PRO A 34 8.16 8.80 -8.44
CA PRO A 34 7.55 7.97 -9.48
C PRO A 34 6.75 6.79 -8.90
N ILE A 35 5.89 6.15 -9.73
CA ILE A 35 5.16 4.93 -9.33
C ILE A 35 6.14 3.90 -8.74
N PRO A 36 5.90 3.41 -7.51
CA PRO A 36 6.78 2.43 -6.91
C PRO A 36 6.73 1.11 -7.69
N VAL A 37 7.91 0.55 -7.95
CA VAL A 37 8.03 -0.72 -8.66
C VAL A 37 7.64 -1.85 -7.71
N HIS A 38 6.73 -2.73 -8.14
CA HIS A 38 6.22 -3.81 -7.28
C HIS A 38 7.33 -4.72 -6.73
N THR A 39 8.41 -4.92 -7.49
CA THR A 39 9.57 -5.72 -7.05
C THR A 39 10.37 -5.04 -5.94
N ASP A 40 10.47 -3.72 -5.94
CA ASP A 40 11.14 -2.96 -4.87
C ASP A 40 10.36 -3.07 -3.56
N ILE A 41 9.03 -2.83 -3.63
CA ILE A 41 8.13 -3.04 -2.48
C ILE A 41 8.27 -4.48 -1.98
N ALA A 42 8.24 -5.46 -2.90
CA ALA A 42 8.31 -6.87 -2.55
C ALA A 42 9.59 -7.23 -1.81
N SER A 43 10.75 -6.76 -2.31
CA SER A 43 12.05 -6.96 -1.66
C SER A 43 12.09 -6.33 -0.27
N ARG A 44 11.58 -5.11 -0.09
CA ARG A 44 11.59 -4.40 1.20
C ARG A 44 10.83 -5.12 2.28
N VAL A 45 9.74 -5.79 1.92
CA VAL A 45 8.85 -6.44 2.89
C VAL A 45 8.92 -7.95 2.88
N SER A 46 9.92 -8.55 2.22
CA SER A 46 10.08 -10.01 2.09
C SER A 46 8.80 -10.71 1.63
N THR A 47 8.32 -10.32 0.46
CA THR A 47 7.16 -10.91 -0.22
C THR A 47 7.44 -11.03 -1.73
N THR A 48 6.44 -11.43 -2.53
CA THR A 48 6.55 -11.54 -3.98
C THR A 48 5.90 -10.38 -4.72
N ARG A 49 6.40 -10.10 -5.93
CA ARG A 49 5.79 -9.12 -6.86
C ARG A 49 4.30 -9.39 -7.08
N GLU A 50 3.92 -10.66 -7.19
CA GLU A 50 2.53 -11.10 -7.38
C GLU A 50 1.65 -10.75 -6.18
N THR A 51 2.17 -10.95 -4.96
CA THR A 51 1.47 -10.58 -3.72
C THR A 51 1.27 -9.07 -3.65
N VAL A 52 2.30 -8.27 -3.97
CA VAL A 52 2.20 -6.81 -4.04
C VAL A 52 1.15 -6.37 -5.06
N ALA A 53 1.19 -6.93 -6.27
CA ALA A 53 0.22 -6.62 -7.32
C ALA A 53 -1.21 -6.94 -6.89
N ARG A 54 -1.43 -8.08 -6.22
CA ARG A 54 -2.74 -8.48 -5.71
C ARG A 54 -3.25 -7.51 -4.64
N VAL A 55 -2.41 -7.12 -3.69
CA VAL A 55 -2.77 -6.17 -2.63
C VAL A 55 -3.07 -4.79 -3.21
N LEU A 56 -2.25 -4.30 -4.14
CA LEU A 56 -2.51 -3.02 -4.81
C LEU A 56 -3.81 -3.03 -5.61
N ASN A 57 -4.11 -4.12 -6.31
CA ASN A 57 -5.39 -4.27 -7.01
C ASN A 57 -6.58 -4.31 -6.04
N ASP A 58 -6.46 -4.97 -4.89
CA ASP A 58 -7.51 -4.96 -3.85
C ASP A 58 -7.74 -3.55 -3.29
N LEU A 59 -6.67 -2.82 -2.99
CA LEU A 59 -6.75 -1.43 -2.54
C LEU A 59 -7.36 -0.52 -3.61
N ALA A 60 -7.04 -0.75 -4.89
CA ALA A 60 -7.60 0.02 -6.00
C ALA A 60 -9.10 -0.24 -6.18
N ARG A 61 -9.53 -1.50 -6.08
CA ARG A 61 -10.97 -1.87 -6.07
C ARG A 61 -11.72 -1.24 -4.90
N LYS A 62 -11.07 -1.04 -3.76
CA LYS A 62 -11.62 -0.34 -2.59
C LYS A 62 -11.60 1.19 -2.72
N GLY A 63 -11.05 1.74 -3.80
CA GLY A 63 -10.90 3.18 -4.02
C GLY A 63 -9.87 3.85 -3.12
N ILE A 64 -8.99 3.08 -2.45
CA ILE A 64 -7.99 3.60 -1.51
C ILE A 64 -6.77 4.13 -2.27
N VAL A 65 -6.40 3.43 -3.34
CA VAL A 65 -5.28 3.81 -4.22
C VAL A 65 -5.74 3.89 -5.67
N GLU A 66 -5.11 4.78 -6.42
CA GLU A 66 -5.33 4.93 -7.85
C GLU A 66 -3.98 5.11 -8.53
N ARG A 67 -3.80 4.46 -9.68
CA ARG A 67 -2.64 4.71 -10.53
C ARG A 67 -2.98 5.83 -11.50
N SER A 68 -2.30 6.97 -11.38
CA SER A 68 -2.54 8.14 -12.23
C SER A 68 -1.25 8.64 -12.85
N LYS A 69 -1.22 8.73 -14.18
CA LYS A 69 -0.14 9.31 -15.04
C LYS A 69 1.25 9.49 -14.37
N GLY A 70 1.93 8.39 -14.06
CA GLY A 70 3.31 8.43 -13.54
C GLY A 70 3.45 8.38 -12.02
N ALA A 71 2.34 8.49 -11.28
CA ALA A 71 2.28 8.41 -9.83
C ALA A 71 1.27 7.36 -9.31
N LEU A 72 1.46 6.94 -8.06
CA LEU A 72 0.46 6.22 -7.28
C LEU A 72 -0.21 7.20 -6.32
N VAL A 73 -1.49 7.47 -6.53
CA VAL A 73 -2.30 8.34 -5.69
C VAL A 73 -2.95 7.49 -4.60
N ILE A 74 -2.91 7.97 -3.37
CA ILE A 74 -3.60 7.37 -2.23
C ILE A 74 -4.67 8.36 -1.80
N HIS A 75 -5.94 7.99 -1.99
CA HIS A 75 -7.08 8.86 -1.73
C HIS A 75 -7.50 8.86 -0.25
N ASP A 76 -7.20 7.79 0.47
CA ASP A 76 -7.64 7.63 1.86
C ASP A 76 -6.54 7.03 2.75
N LEU A 77 -5.68 7.91 3.25
CA LEU A 77 -4.61 7.56 4.19
C LEU A 77 -5.16 7.03 5.52
N LYS A 78 -6.27 7.59 6.01
CA LYS A 78 -6.89 7.15 7.26
C LYS A 78 -7.35 5.70 7.15
N ARG A 79 -8.04 5.35 6.06
CA ARG A 79 -8.48 3.97 5.83
C ARG A 79 -7.31 3.01 5.64
N LEU A 80 -6.27 3.42 4.91
CA LEU A 80 -5.04 2.63 4.80
C LEU A 80 -4.39 2.40 6.18
N THR A 81 -4.35 3.43 7.03
CA THR A 81 -3.78 3.35 8.39
C THR A 81 -4.60 2.44 9.29
N ALA A 82 -5.94 2.51 9.20
CA ALA A 82 -6.83 1.64 9.95
C ALA A 82 -6.61 0.16 9.58
N MET A 83 -6.47 -0.16 8.29
CA MET A 83 -6.19 -1.54 7.83
C MET A 83 -4.89 -2.10 8.38
N VAL A 84 -3.84 -1.28 8.48
CA VAL A 84 -2.54 -1.70 9.05
C VAL A 84 -2.63 -1.91 10.57
N SER A 85 -3.44 -1.09 11.24
CA SER A 85 -3.61 -1.13 12.70
C SER A 85 -4.50 -2.29 13.15
N ASP A 86 -5.52 -2.64 12.36
CA ASP A 86 -6.46 -3.74 12.62
C ASP A 86 -5.75 -5.11 12.75
N VAL A 87 -4.70 -5.33 11.96
CA VAL A 87 -3.91 -6.58 11.99
C VAL A 87 -2.95 -6.64 13.20
N ARG A 88 -2.74 -5.53 13.90
CA ARG A 88 -1.91 -5.47 15.11
C ARG A 88 -2.72 -5.68 16.41
N GLY A 89 -4.04 -5.77 16.30
CA GLY A 89 -4.98 -6.01 17.42
C GLY A 89 -5.27 -7.48 17.65
#